data_AF-A0A9J8CNY5-F1
#
_entry.id   AF-A0A9J8CNY5-F1
#
_cell.length_a   1.000
_cell.length_b   1.000
_cell.length_c   1.000
_cell.angle_alpha   90.00
_cell.angle_beta   90.00
_cell.angle_gamma   90.00
#
_symmetry.space_group_name_H-M   'P 1'
#
loop_
_entity.id
_entity.type
_entity.pdbx_description
1 polymer ?
#
loop_
_entity_poly.entity_id
_entity_poly.type
_entity_poly.pdbx_seq_one_letter_code
_entity_poly.pdbx_strand_id
1 'polypeptide(L)'
;MRIVKQNRFKNLSELHKEWTEAGVKVSRATTHRRVKEFGYNCRIPLVKPLMNHRQRQRRLTWAKEKKNWTVAQAEKLIAQVA
;
A
#
# COMPACT_ATOMS: atom_id res chain seq x y z
N MET A 1 9.53 14.49 8.54
CA MET A 1 8.89 14.98 7.30
C MET A 1 7.38 14.75 7.32
N ARG A 2 6.57 15.80 7.47
CA ARG A 2 5.09 15.70 7.45
C ARG A 2 4.54 15.57 6.02
N ILE A 3 5.14 16.27 5.06
CA ILE A 3 4.69 16.34 3.66
C ILE A 3 4.74 14.95 2.98
N VAL A 4 5.80 14.16 3.19
CA VAL A 4 5.88 12.78 2.68
C VAL A 4 4.84 11.84 3.30
N LYS A 5 4.38 12.12 4.53
CA LYS A 5 3.37 11.31 5.22
C LYS A 5 1.93 11.62 4.77
N GLN A 6 1.68 12.80 4.20
CA GLN A 6 0.35 13.20 3.75
C GLN A 6 -0.13 12.39 2.53
N ASN A 7 0.77 12.07 1.60
CA ASN A 7 0.45 11.22 0.47
C ASN A 7 1.67 10.39 0.06
N ARG A 8 1.59 9.07 0.28
CA ARG A 8 2.67 8.12 -0.02
C ARG A 8 2.85 7.83 -1.52
N PHE A 9 1.93 8.30 -2.36
CA PHE A 9 1.97 8.11 -3.82
C PHE A 9 2.57 9.29 -4.57
N LYS A 10 2.88 10.41 -3.89
CA LYS A 10 3.53 11.55 -4.53
C LYS A 10 4.93 11.17 -4.99
N ASN A 11 5.24 11.54 -6.22
CA ASN A 11 6.59 11.40 -6.75
C ASN A 11 7.51 12.52 -6.24
N LEU A 12 8.82 12.36 -6.46
CA LEU A 12 9.83 13.32 -6.00
C LEU A 12 9.62 14.73 -6.57
N SER A 13 9.12 14.85 -7.79
CA SER A 13 8.92 16.13 -8.47
C SER A 13 7.76 16.91 -7.84
N GLU A 14 6.65 16.23 -7.55
CA GLU A 14 5.51 16.80 -6.82
C GLU A 14 5.93 17.23 -5.41
N LEU A 15 6.69 16.38 -4.72
CA LEU A 15 7.21 16.70 -3.39
C LEU A 15 8.14 17.93 -3.41
N HIS A 16 9.00 18.04 -4.43
CA HIS A 16 9.91 19.16 -4.60
C HIS A 16 9.14 20.46 -4.90
N LYS A 17 8.09 20.40 -5.72
CA LYS A 17 7.19 21.52 -5.99
C LYS A 17 6.53 22.02 -4.71
N GLU A 18 5.95 21.13 -3.91
CA GLU A 18 5.30 21.49 -2.63
C GLU A 18 6.26 22.12 -1.62
N TRP A 19 7.50 21.67 -1.59
CA TRP A 19 8.53 22.30 -0.76
C TRP A 19 8.87 23.71 -1.23
N THR A 20 9.00 23.89 -2.54
CA THR A 20 9.25 25.20 -3.14
C THR A 20 8.08 26.15 -2.86
N GLU A 21 6.85 25.68 -2.99
CA GLU A 21 5.61 26.42 -2.67
C GLU A 21 5.51 26.76 -1.17
N ALA A 22 6.00 25.88 -0.30
CA ALA A 22 6.13 26.15 1.13
C ALA A 22 7.31 27.08 1.49
N GLY A 23 7.98 27.66 0.48
CA GLY A 23 9.09 28.61 0.66
C GLY A 23 10.46 27.97 0.88
N VAL A 24 10.59 26.65 0.77
CA VAL A 24 11.85 25.94 0.96
C VAL A 24 12.66 25.97 -0.34
N LYS A 25 13.72 26.79 -0.37
CA LYS A 25 14.66 26.86 -1.50
C LYS A 25 15.69 25.74 -1.42
N VAL A 26 15.41 24.61 -2.06
CA VAL A 26 16.35 23.48 -2.16
C VAL A 26 16.36 22.90 -3.56
N SER A 27 17.48 22.31 -3.99
CA SER A 27 17.53 21.58 -5.25
C SER A 27 16.76 20.25 -5.15
N ARG A 28 16.32 19.74 -6.29
CA ARG A 28 15.69 18.41 -6.39
C ARG A 28 16.58 17.29 -5.85
N ALA A 29 17.90 17.39 -6.04
CA ALA A 29 18.88 16.44 -5.50
C ALA A 29 18.89 16.44 -3.95
N THR A 30 18.81 17.62 -3.34
CA THR A 30 18.70 17.77 -1.88
C THR A 30 17.40 17.21 -1.36
N THR A 31 16.27 17.43 -2.06
CA THR A 31 14.98 16.80 -1.73
C THR A 31 15.11 15.27 -1.73
N HIS A 32 15.71 14.70 -2.77
CA HIS A 32 15.92 13.25 -2.85
C HIS A 32 16.77 12.72 -1.68
N ARG A 33 17.90 13.35 -1.39
CA ARG A 33 18.80 12.93 -0.30
C ARG A 33 18.07 12.94 1.03
N ARG A 34 17.32 14.02 1.31
CA ARG A 34 16.58 14.18 2.57
C ARG A 34 15.48 13.13 2.70
N VAL A 35 14.73 12.84 1.63
CA VAL A 35 13.69 11.80 1.62
C VAL A 35 14.30 10.43 1.94
N LYS A 36 15.44 10.11 1.32
CA LYS A 36 16.15 8.85 1.54
C LYS A 36 16.75 8.72 2.94
N GLU A 37 17.28 9.82 3.49
CA GLU A 37 17.79 9.89 4.87
C GLU A 37 16.73 9.51 5.91
N PHE A 38 15.46 9.87 5.66
CA PHE A 38 14.33 9.47 6.49
C PHE A 38 13.79 8.06 6.16
N GLY A 39 14.46 7.28 5.32
CA GLY A 39 14.10 5.91 4.96
C GLY A 39 12.94 5.79 3.96
N TYR A 40 12.55 6.88 3.29
CA TYR A 40 11.52 6.82 2.26
C TYR A 40 12.12 6.47 0.90
N ASN A 41 11.45 5.55 0.21
CA ASN A 41 11.77 5.13 -1.14
C ASN A 41 10.53 5.23 -2.02
N CYS A 42 10.73 5.31 -3.33
CA CYS A 42 9.65 5.15 -4.30
C CYS A 42 8.97 3.79 -4.08
N ARG A 43 7.66 3.78 -3.80
CA ARG A 43 6.90 2.56 -3.58
C ARG A 43 6.12 2.21 -4.84
N ILE A 44 6.44 1.09 -5.45
CA ILE A 44 5.62 0.50 -6.49
C ILE A 44 4.53 -0.33 -5.78
N PRO A 45 3.24 0.00 -5.92
CA PRO A 45 2.18 -0.82 -5.33
C PRO A 45 2.13 -2.18 -6.03
N LEU A 46 1.95 -3.25 -5.26
CA LEU A 46 1.66 -4.56 -5.84
C LEU A 46 0.27 -4.51 -6.48
N VAL A 47 0.17 -4.92 -7.74
CA VAL A 47 -1.11 -4.94 -8.46
C VAL A 47 -2.02 -5.99 -7.83
N LYS A 48 -3.17 -5.55 -7.32
CA LYS A 48 -4.24 -6.42 -6.81
C LYS A 48 -5.50 -6.11 -7.62
N PRO A 49 -6.33 -7.13 -7.93
CA PRO A 49 -7.65 -6.88 -8.49
C PRO A 49 -8.44 -5.93 -7.60
N LEU A 50 -9.04 -4.90 -8.20
CA LEU A 50 -9.85 -3.95 -7.46
C LEU A 50 -11.12 -4.65 -6.97
N MET A 51 -11.21 -4.87 -5.65
CA MET A 51 -12.40 -5.46 -5.05
C MET A 51 -13.40 -4.37 -4.65
N ASN A 52 -14.66 -4.57 -5.03
CA ASN A 52 -15.76 -3.77 -4.52
C ASN A 52 -16.09 -4.11 -3.05
N HIS A 53 -16.93 -3.29 -2.41
CA HIS A 53 -17.27 -3.45 -1.00
C HIS A 53 -17.87 -4.83 -0.68
N ARG A 54 -18.81 -5.30 -1.51
CA ARG A 54 -19.47 -6.60 -1.33
C ARG A 54 -18.49 -7.77 -1.39
N GLN A 55 -17.54 -7.73 -2.33
CA GLN A 55 -16.50 -8.76 -2.48
C GLN A 55 -15.57 -8.80 -1.25
N ARG A 56 -15.18 -7.63 -0.73
CA ARG A 56 -14.35 -7.54 0.50
C ARG A 56 -15.07 -8.14 1.70
N GLN A 57 -16.35 -7.80 1.88
CA GLN A 57 -17.14 -8.36 2.98
C GLN A 57 -17.27 -9.88 2.88
N ARG A 58 -17.62 -10.42 1.71
CA ARG A 58 -17.71 -11.88 1.50
C ARG A 58 -16.41 -12.59 1.84
N ARG A 59 -15.27 -12.07 1.37
CA ARG A 59 -13.94 -12.64 1.66
C ARG A 59 -13.61 -12.58 3.15
N LEU A 60 -13.90 -11.45 3.80
CA LEU A 60 -13.65 -11.28 5.23
C LEU A 60 -14.50 -12.23 6.06
N THR A 61 -15.81 -12.33 5.78
CA THR A 61 -16.71 -13.26 6.47
C THR A 61 -16.23 -14.70 6.30
N TRP A 62 -15.93 -15.12 5.07
CA TRP A 62 -15.42 -16.47 4.81
C TRP A 62 -14.13 -16.77 5.58
N ALA A 63 -13.17 -15.84 5.57
CA ALA A 63 -11.90 -16.01 6.30
C ALA A 63 -12.10 -16.08 7.83
N LYS A 64 -13.05 -15.32 8.38
CA LYS A 64 -13.39 -15.38 9.82
C LYS A 64 -13.99 -16.72 10.20
N GLU A 65 -14.98 -17.19 9.42
CA GLU A 65 -15.63 -18.47 9.68
C GLU A 65 -14.65 -19.64 9.62
N LYS A 66 -13.66 -19.57 8.71
CA LYS A 66 -12.74 -20.69 8.42
C LYS A 66 -11.37 -20.50 9.08
N LYS A 67 -11.24 -19.52 9.98
CA LYS A 67 -9.97 -19.17 10.65
C LYS A 67 -9.31 -20.38 11.34
N ASN A 68 -10.13 -21.25 11.93
CA ASN A 68 -9.68 -22.42 12.71
C ASN A 68 -9.91 -23.75 11.95
N TRP A 69 -10.02 -23.71 10.62
CA TRP A 69 -10.17 -24.94 9.86
C TRP A 69 -8.94 -25.81 9.93
N THR A 70 -9.19 -27.11 10.04
CA THR A 70 -8.17 -28.15 9.96
C THR A 70 -7.83 -28.45 8.50
N VAL A 71 -6.66 -29.02 8.27
CA VAL A 71 -6.19 -29.42 6.92
C VAL A 71 -7.19 -30.36 6.25
N ALA A 72 -7.72 -31.35 6.98
CA ALA A 72 -8.73 -32.29 6.47
C ALA A 72 -10.03 -31.60 6.01
N GLN A 73 -10.46 -30.54 6.71
CA GLN A 73 -11.63 -29.75 6.29
C GLN A 73 -11.35 -28.93 5.02
N ALA A 74 -10.13 -28.44 4.86
CA ALA A 74 -9.70 -27.73 3.65
C ALA A 74 -9.58 -28.68 2.44
N GLU A 75 -8.99 -29.85 2.62
CA GLU A 75 -8.84 -30.89 1.58
C GLU A 75 -10.20 -31.34 1.05
N LYS A 76 -11.17 -31.56 1.94
CA LYS A 76 -12.54 -31.89 1.55
C LYS A 76 -13.19 -30.80 0.68
N LEU A 77 -12.91 -29.53 0.97
CA LEU A 77 -13.45 -28.42 0.17
C LEU A 77 -12.83 -28.38 -1.23
N ILE A 78 -11.52 -28.59 -1.33
CA ILE A 78 -10.81 -28.60 -2.61
C ILE A 78 -11.33 -29.75 -3.48
N ALA A 79 -11.52 -30.93 -2.89
CA ALA A 79 -12.06 -32.11 -3.59
C ALA A 79 -13.51 -31.93 -4.10
N GLN A 80 -14.28 -30.97 -3.56
CA GLN A 80 -15.64 -30.67 -4.02
C GLN A 80 -15.70 -29.68 -5.19
N VAL A 81 -14.60 -28.97 -5.45
CA VAL A 81 -14.51 -27.92 -6.48
C VAL A 81 -13.69 -28.39 -7.69
N ALA A 82 -12.95 -29.49 -7.55
CA ALA A 82 -12.29 -30.22 -8.63
C ALA A 82 -13.27 -31.14 -9.36
#